data_AF-A0A839CR58-F1
#
_entry.id   AF-A0A839CR58-F1
#
_cell.length_a   1.000
_cell.length_b   1.000
_cell.length_c   1.000
_cell.angle_alpha   90.00
_cell.angle_beta   90.00
_cell.angle_gamma   90.00
#
_symmetry.space_group_name_H-M   'P 1'
#
loop_
_entity.id
_entity.type
_entity.pdbx_description
1 polymer ?
#
loop_
_entity_poly.entity_id
_entity_poly.type
_entity_poly.pdbx_seq_one_letter_code
_entity_poly.pdbx_strand_id
1 'polypeptide(L)'
;MRIRLAHLAKQIDQGVEIKQVVFLVSRRPRFENIETEEILFNENNLYLPLKKGWVKPKKTPATETEIAKFLFEQSDLPEKLQSLPVVFVDTPEKSGLSATMKRASTSDTVIAWMKLNPKSGTILAVSNPPYIGYQHAVLKKYLNPGFKCETIGAPKADPDKVSIRVVLDSIAKNIDNDPAFLS
;
A
#
# COMPACT_ATOMS: atom_id res chain seq x y z
N MET A 1 -1.24 5.69 3.09
CA MET A 1 -1.38 5.24 1.69
C MET A 1 -1.08 6.37 0.71
N ARG A 2 -1.65 7.57 0.89
CA ARG A 2 -1.40 8.78 0.07
C ARG A 2 0.07 9.04 -0.28
N ILE A 3 0.97 9.02 0.71
CA ILE A 3 2.42 9.24 0.49
C ILE A 3 3.04 8.21 -0.47
N ARG A 4 2.62 6.93 -0.41
CA ARG A 4 3.10 5.89 -1.33
C ARG A 4 2.61 6.14 -2.76
N LEU A 5 1.35 6.58 -2.88
CA LEU A 5 0.77 6.94 -4.18
C LEU A 5 1.46 8.18 -4.77
N ALA A 6 1.74 9.19 -3.95
CA ALA A 6 2.54 10.36 -4.34
C ALA A 6 3.93 9.96 -4.86
N HIS A 7 4.58 9.03 -4.15
CA HIS A 7 5.90 8.54 -4.55
C HIS A 7 5.86 7.78 -5.88
N LEU A 8 4.83 6.94 -6.09
CA LEU A 8 4.61 6.27 -7.38
C LEU A 8 4.39 7.28 -8.51
N ALA A 9 3.57 8.31 -8.29
CA ALA A 9 3.34 9.38 -9.26
C ALA A 9 4.67 10.05 -9.66
N LYS A 10 5.51 10.40 -8.67
CA LYS A 10 6.85 10.96 -8.92
C LYS A 10 7.72 10.02 -9.77
N GLN A 11 7.69 8.71 -9.53
CA GLN A 11 8.47 7.76 -10.34
C GLN A 11 8.01 7.74 -11.80
N ILE A 12 6.70 7.81 -12.03
CA ILE A 12 6.14 7.87 -13.38
C ILE A 12 6.54 9.15 -14.11
N ASP A 13 6.50 10.30 -13.42
CA ASP A 13 6.98 11.58 -13.97
C ASP A 13 8.47 11.56 -14.30
N GLN A 14 9.25 10.75 -13.56
CA GLN A 14 10.68 10.52 -13.81
C GLN A 14 10.95 9.49 -14.92
N GLY A 15 9.92 8.99 -15.60
CA GLY A 15 10.04 8.11 -16.76
C GLY A 15 9.84 6.62 -16.47
N VAL A 16 9.48 6.23 -15.24
CA VAL A 16 9.12 4.83 -14.96
C VAL A 16 7.85 4.46 -15.72
N GLU A 17 7.95 3.38 -16.50
CA GLU A 17 6.81 2.83 -17.24
C GLU A 17 6.08 1.77 -16.42
N ILE A 18 4.79 1.98 -16.20
CA ILE A 18 3.89 1.07 -15.48
C ILE A 18 2.73 0.71 -16.40
N LYS A 19 2.32 -0.57 -16.39
CA LYS A 19 1.20 -1.07 -17.21
C LYS A 19 -0.10 -1.26 -16.43
N GLN A 20 -0.01 -1.40 -15.10
CA GLN A 20 -1.13 -1.62 -14.20
C GLN A 20 -0.72 -1.22 -12.79
N VAL A 21 -1.67 -0.71 -12.02
CA VAL A 21 -1.51 -0.44 -10.59
C VAL A 21 -2.27 -1.49 -9.80
N VAL A 22 -1.62 -2.09 -8.80
CA VAL A 22 -2.26 -3.05 -7.90
C VAL A 22 -2.20 -2.51 -6.48
N PHE A 23 -3.37 -2.29 -5.88
CA PHE A 23 -3.52 -1.98 -4.47
C PHE A 23 -3.72 -3.28 -3.68
N LEU A 24 -2.74 -3.63 -2.87
CA LEU A 24 -2.82 -4.71 -1.90
C LEU A 24 -3.44 -4.16 -0.59
N VAL A 25 -4.74 -4.36 -0.43
CA VAL A 25 -5.55 -3.74 0.63
C VAL A 25 -6.40 -4.78 1.36
N SER A 26 -7.05 -4.37 2.44
CA SER A 26 -7.89 -5.25 3.24
C SER A 26 -9.22 -4.62 3.61
N ARG A 27 -10.20 -5.46 3.98
CA ARG A 27 -11.50 -5.03 4.50
C ARG A 27 -11.47 -4.51 5.93
N ARG A 28 -10.29 -4.24 6.49
CA ARG A 28 -10.19 -3.72 7.85
C ARG A 28 -10.99 -2.41 7.97
N PRO A 29 -11.61 -2.15 9.12
CA PRO A 29 -12.14 -0.84 9.43
C PRO A 29 -11.07 0.25 9.35
N ARG A 30 -11.52 1.45 9.04
CA ARG A 30 -10.76 2.69 9.15
C ARG A 30 -10.23 2.87 10.56
N PHE A 31 -8.98 3.30 10.70
CA PHE A 31 -8.42 3.69 11.98
C PHE A 31 -8.85 5.10 12.33
N GLU A 32 -9.72 5.23 13.33
CA GLU A 32 -10.37 6.51 13.66
C GLU A 32 -9.37 7.63 13.98
N ASN A 33 -8.21 7.32 14.56
CA ASN A 33 -7.22 8.30 15.00
C ASN A 33 -6.21 8.75 13.92
N ILE A 34 -6.09 8.02 12.80
CA ILE A 34 -5.07 8.31 11.76
C ILE A 34 -5.66 8.44 10.35
N GLU A 35 -6.87 7.94 10.14
CA GLU A 35 -7.60 8.05 8.89
C GLU A 35 -8.84 8.93 9.12
N THR A 36 -8.70 10.05 9.85
CA THR A 36 -9.80 10.99 10.15
C THR A 36 -10.32 11.66 8.88
N GLU A 37 -11.54 12.20 8.94
CA GLU A 37 -12.06 13.04 7.85
C GLU A 37 -11.12 14.19 7.51
N GLU A 38 -10.62 14.90 8.54
CA GLU A 38 -9.68 15.99 8.37
C GLU A 38 -8.45 15.57 7.55
N ILE A 39 -7.88 14.39 7.82
CA ILE A 39 -6.72 13.86 7.08
C ILE A 39 -7.11 13.41 5.67
N LEU A 40 -8.25 12.75 5.52
CA LEU A 40 -8.70 12.20 4.24
C LEU A 40 -9.10 13.29 3.23
N PHE A 41 -9.71 14.37 3.71
CA PHE A 41 -10.22 15.50 2.92
C PHE A 41 -9.32 16.75 2.97
N ASN A 42 -8.07 16.63 3.46
CA ASN A 42 -7.16 17.77 3.54
C ASN A 42 -6.76 18.28 2.14
N GLU A 43 -7.34 19.41 1.73
CA GLU A 43 -7.03 20.10 0.47
C GLU A 43 -5.60 20.64 0.41
N ASN A 44 -5.01 20.95 1.57
CA ASN A 44 -3.65 21.48 1.70
C ASN A 44 -2.58 20.38 1.79
N ASN A 45 -2.89 19.16 1.34
CA ASN A 45 -1.92 18.05 1.40
C ASN A 45 -0.76 18.27 0.42
N LEU A 46 0.43 18.55 0.96
CA LEU A 46 1.63 18.85 0.17
C LEU A 46 2.20 17.66 -0.62
N TYR A 47 1.82 16.42 -0.29
CA TYR A 47 2.36 15.24 -0.97
C TYR A 47 1.57 14.90 -2.23
N LEU A 48 0.24 14.99 -2.15
CA LEU A 48 -0.64 14.62 -3.25
C LEU A 48 -1.96 15.39 -3.06
N PRO A 49 -2.10 16.56 -3.74
CA PRO A 49 -3.25 17.43 -3.60
C PRO A 49 -4.51 16.79 -4.18
N LEU A 50 -5.66 17.39 -3.87
CA LEU A 50 -6.92 16.96 -4.47
C LEU A 50 -7.02 17.46 -5.91
N LYS A 51 -7.63 16.65 -6.76
CA LYS A 51 -7.93 16.99 -8.16
C LYS A 51 -8.81 18.24 -8.21
N LYS A 52 -8.50 19.16 -9.13
CA LYS A 52 -9.29 20.37 -9.34
C LYS A 52 -10.76 20.02 -9.65
N GLY A 53 -11.69 20.64 -8.93
CA GLY A 53 -13.13 20.42 -9.10
C GLY A 53 -13.64 19.12 -8.48
N TRP A 54 -12.81 18.42 -7.70
CA TRP A 54 -13.27 17.27 -6.93
C TRP A 54 -14.30 17.68 -5.87
N VAL A 55 -15.32 16.85 -5.69
CA VAL A 55 -16.44 17.11 -4.76
C VAL A 55 -16.41 16.11 -3.62
N LYS A 56 -16.45 16.61 -2.38
CA LYS A 56 -16.50 15.77 -1.18
C LYS A 56 -17.73 14.85 -1.20
N PRO A 57 -17.56 13.51 -1.10
CA PRO A 57 -18.68 12.58 -1.01
C PRO A 57 -19.43 12.74 0.32
N LYS A 58 -20.71 12.36 0.32
CA LYS A 58 -21.56 12.37 1.53
C LYS A 58 -21.13 11.34 2.57
N LYS A 59 -20.49 10.26 2.15
CA LYS A 59 -20.04 9.17 3.03
C LYS A 59 -18.52 9.13 3.06
N THR A 60 -17.99 9.09 4.27
CA THR A 60 -16.57 8.85 4.52
C THR A 60 -16.26 7.37 4.29
N PRO A 61 -15.15 7.02 3.60
CA PRO A 61 -14.80 5.62 3.36
C PRO A 61 -14.59 4.88 4.68
N ALA A 62 -15.18 3.69 4.81
CA ALA A 62 -15.23 2.92 6.05
C ALA A 62 -14.11 1.88 6.19
N THR A 63 -13.51 1.45 5.07
CA THR A 63 -12.48 0.40 5.04
C THR A 63 -11.19 0.85 4.37
N GLU A 64 -10.08 0.13 4.60
CA GLU A 64 -8.81 0.39 3.90
C GLU A 64 -8.94 0.28 2.38
N THR A 65 -9.76 -0.66 1.88
CA THR A 65 -10.08 -0.77 0.46
C THR A 65 -10.84 0.45 -0.07
N GLU A 66 -11.85 0.94 0.65
CA GLU A 66 -12.59 2.14 0.26
C GLU A 66 -11.70 3.39 0.30
N ILE A 67 -10.83 3.50 1.31
CA ILE A 67 -9.84 4.57 1.41
C ILE A 67 -8.89 4.53 0.21
N ALA A 68 -8.47 3.34 -0.26
CA ALA A 68 -7.60 3.23 -1.42
C ALA A 68 -8.24 3.74 -2.70
N LYS A 69 -9.48 3.31 -2.97
CA LYS A 69 -10.27 3.79 -4.12
C LYS A 69 -10.46 5.29 -4.04
N PHE A 70 -10.91 5.76 -2.88
CA PHE A 70 -11.13 7.17 -2.59
C PHE A 70 -9.87 8.02 -2.82
N LEU A 71 -8.72 7.60 -2.28
CA LEU A 71 -7.44 8.30 -2.47
C LEU A 71 -7.01 8.32 -3.93
N PHE A 72 -7.19 7.23 -4.68
CA PHE A 72 -6.84 7.20 -6.10
C PHE A 72 -7.73 8.14 -6.93
N GLU A 73 -9.04 8.13 -6.70
CA GLU A 73 -10.02 8.92 -7.44
C GLU A 73 -9.93 10.43 -7.16
N GLN A 74 -9.68 10.81 -5.90
CA GLN A 74 -9.68 12.23 -5.52
C GLN A 74 -8.35 12.94 -5.80
N SER A 75 -7.27 12.20 -6.04
CA SER A 75 -5.92 12.78 -6.08
C SER A 75 -5.62 13.38 -7.44
N ASP A 76 -4.85 14.46 -7.44
CA ASP A 76 -4.27 15.03 -8.65
C ASP A 76 -3.06 14.20 -9.10
N LEU A 77 -3.34 13.10 -9.81
CA LEU A 77 -2.33 12.17 -10.31
C LEU A 77 -1.91 12.54 -11.74
N PRO A 78 -0.68 12.20 -12.18
CA PRO A 78 -0.30 12.32 -13.59
C PRO A 78 -1.30 11.61 -14.50
N GLU A 79 -1.61 12.19 -15.66
CA GLU A 79 -2.60 11.65 -16.60
C GLU A 79 -2.30 10.19 -16.98
N LYS A 80 -1.02 9.88 -17.20
CA LYS A 80 -0.55 8.53 -17.47
C LYS A 80 -1.00 7.55 -16.38
N LEU A 81 -0.88 7.93 -15.10
CA LEU A 81 -1.28 7.08 -13.97
C LEU A 81 -2.80 6.96 -13.87
N GLN A 82 -3.56 8.03 -14.13
CA GLN A 82 -5.04 8.00 -14.14
C GLN A 82 -5.59 7.05 -15.22
N SER A 83 -4.90 6.92 -16.36
CA SER A 83 -5.31 6.05 -17.47
C SER A 83 -5.00 4.56 -17.27
N LEU A 84 -4.21 4.19 -16.26
CA LEU A 84 -3.80 2.80 -16.09
C LEU A 84 -4.93 1.94 -15.55
N PRO A 85 -5.00 0.65 -15.96
CA PRO A 85 -5.80 -0.34 -15.25
C PRO A 85 -5.41 -0.39 -13.77
N VAL A 86 -6.41 -0.37 -12.88
CA VAL A 86 -6.21 -0.45 -11.43
C VAL A 86 -6.94 -1.68 -10.89
N VAL A 87 -6.21 -2.48 -10.10
CA VAL A 87 -6.76 -3.63 -9.38
C VAL A 87 -6.71 -3.36 -7.88
N PHE A 88 -7.85 -3.46 -7.22
CA PHE A 88 -7.94 -3.41 -5.77
C PHE A 88 -8.14 -4.84 -5.24
N VAL A 89 -7.09 -5.40 -4.64
CA VAL A 89 -7.16 -6.74 -4.03
C VAL A 89 -7.78 -6.59 -2.64
N ASP A 90 -9.09 -6.73 -2.59
CA ASP A 90 -9.91 -6.53 -1.38
C ASP A 90 -9.86 -7.76 -0.47
N THR A 91 -8.79 -7.86 0.32
CA THR A 91 -8.52 -9.05 1.13
C THR A 91 -9.42 -9.09 2.37
N PRO A 92 -10.24 -10.13 2.57
CA PRO A 92 -11.11 -10.24 3.74
C PRO A 92 -10.29 -10.38 5.03
N GLU A 93 -10.89 -10.01 6.16
CA GLU A 93 -10.30 -10.26 7.47
C GLU A 93 -10.21 -11.77 7.74
N LYS A 94 -9.25 -12.18 8.58
CA LYS A 94 -9.17 -13.57 9.01
C LYS A 94 -10.27 -13.83 10.02
N SER A 95 -11.09 -14.84 9.74
CA SER A 95 -12.09 -15.34 10.68
C SER A 95 -11.40 -15.81 11.97
N GLY A 96 -11.75 -15.17 13.09
CA GLY A 96 -11.45 -15.62 14.45
C GLY A 96 -12.75 -15.68 15.26
N LEU A 97 -12.72 -16.29 16.45
CA LEU A 97 -13.79 -16.10 17.45
C LEU A 97 -13.99 -14.59 17.65
N SER A 98 -15.23 -14.09 17.83
CA SER A 98 -15.57 -12.67 17.61
C SER A 98 -14.70 -11.62 18.32
N ALA A 99 -13.97 -11.98 19.38
CA ALA A 99 -13.01 -11.14 20.08
C ALA A 99 -11.59 -11.08 19.47
N THR A 100 -11.28 -11.87 18.43
CA THR A 100 -9.94 -12.02 17.83
C THR A 100 -9.94 -11.96 16.31
N MET A 101 -10.87 -11.22 15.69
CA MET A 101 -10.79 -10.93 14.26
C MET A 101 -9.41 -10.36 13.93
N LYS A 102 -8.61 -11.14 13.21
CA LYS A 102 -7.22 -10.81 12.94
C LYS A 102 -7.17 -10.12 11.58
N ARG A 103 -6.68 -8.88 11.57
CA ARG A 103 -6.44 -8.12 10.34
C ARG A 103 -5.63 -8.96 9.36
N ALA A 104 -5.97 -8.86 8.07
CA ALA A 104 -5.15 -9.40 7.00
C ALA A 104 -3.73 -8.79 7.05
N SER A 105 -2.71 -9.65 7.08
CA SER A 105 -1.30 -9.26 6.97
C SER A 105 -0.92 -8.95 5.53
N THR A 106 0.25 -8.34 5.33
CA THR A 106 0.82 -8.13 3.98
C THR A 106 0.95 -9.45 3.20
N SER A 107 1.30 -10.55 3.88
CA SER A 107 1.34 -11.87 3.24
C SER A 107 -0.03 -12.31 2.72
N ASP A 108 -1.11 -12.05 3.47
CA ASP A 108 -2.46 -12.42 3.04
C ASP A 108 -2.88 -11.65 1.79
N THR A 109 -2.52 -10.37 1.68
CA THR A 109 -2.88 -9.56 0.52
C THR A 109 -2.09 -9.98 -0.73
N VAL A 110 -0.82 -10.37 -0.59
CA VAL A 110 -0.03 -10.95 -1.70
C VAL A 110 -0.59 -12.30 -2.12
N ILE A 111 -0.94 -13.18 -1.18
CA ILE A 111 -1.56 -14.48 -1.47
C ILE A 111 -2.91 -14.29 -2.18
N ALA A 112 -3.74 -13.35 -1.70
CA ALA A 112 -5.02 -13.03 -2.32
C ALA A 112 -4.83 -12.53 -3.76
N TRP A 113 -3.79 -11.71 -4.00
CA TRP A 113 -3.46 -11.26 -5.34
C TRP A 113 -3.03 -12.42 -6.25
N MET A 114 -2.15 -13.32 -5.78
CA MET A 114 -1.70 -14.47 -6.57
C MET A 114 -2.85 -15.42 -6.93
N LYS A 115 -3.88 -15.53 -6.10
CA LYS A 115 -5.11 -16.31 -6.41
C LYS A 115 -5.92 -15.73 -7.57
N LEU A 116 -5.73 -14.46 -7.93
CA LEU A 116 -6.30 -13.86 -9.14
C LEU A 116 -5.54 -14.27 -10.41
N ASN A 117 -4.52 -15.12 -10.27
CA ASN A 117 -3.65 -15.60 -11.35
C ASN A 117 -3.09 -14.46 -12.25
N PRO A 118 -2.42 -13.45 -11.66
CA PRO A 118 -1.87 -12.35 -12.42
C PRO A 118 -0.76 -12.84 -13.35
N LYS A 119 -0.63 -12.20 -14.52
CA LYS A 119 0.45 -12.49 -15.45
C LYS A 119 1.81 -12.13 -14.83
N SER A 120 2.74 -13.07 -14.85
CA SER A 120 4.12 -12.86 -14.40
C SER A 120 4.80 -11.70 -15.13
N GLY A 121 5.68 -10.97 -14.42
CA GLY A 121 6.39 -9.82 -14.97
C GLY A 121 7.26 -9.10 -13.93
N THR A 122 7.63 -7.86 -14.23
CA THR A 122 8.37 -7.00 -13.31
C THR A 122 7.43 -6.18 -12.45
N ILE A 123 7.69 -6.15 -11.14
CA ILE A 123 6.93 -5.42 -10.13
C ILE A 123 7.84 -4.36 -9.52
N LEU A 124 7.34 -3.12 -9.47
CA LEU A 124 7.85 -2.06 -8.60
C LEU A 124 6.89 -1.88 -7.43
N ALA A 125 7.27 -2.39 -6.26
CA ALA A 125 6.49 -2.26 -5.04
C ALA A 125 6.85 -0.96 -4.32
N VAL A 126 5.83 -0.26 -3.81
CA VAL A 126 6.04 0.99 -3.06
C VAL A 126 5.62 0.80 -1.60
N SER A 127 6.56 1.05 -0.69
CA SER A 127 6.39 0.95 0.75
C SER A 127 6.84 2.23 1.47
N ASN A 128 6.61 2.31 2.77
CA ASN A 128 7.12 3.37 3.63
C ASN A 128 8.20 2.81 4.56
N PRO A 129 9.26 3.56 4.89
CA PRO A 129 10.15 3.20 6.01
C PRO A 129 9.34 3.08 7.32
N PRO A 130 9.70 2.14 8.22
CA PRO A 130 10.80 1.18 8.13
C PRO A 130 10.42 -0.16 7.44
N TYR A 131 9.26 -0.25 6.80
CA TYR A 131 8.67 -1.52 6.34
C TYR A 131 9.15 -1.99 4.96
N ILE A 132 10.10 -1.29 4.32
CA ILE A 132 10.53 -1.57 2.94
C ILE A 132 11.13 -2.98 2.85
N GLY A 133 12.11 -3.30 3.70
CA GLY A 133 12.75 -4.62 3.73
C GLY A 133 11.74 -5.73 4.00
N TYR A 134 10.98 -5.62 5.08
CA TYR A 134 9.93 -6.58 5.42
C TYR A 134 8.96 -6.84 4.25
N GLN A 135 8.42 -5.78 3.62
CA GLN A 135 7.48 -5.95 2.51
C GLN A 135 8.14 -6.57 1.28
N HIS A 136 9.42 -6.25 1.02
CA HIS A 136 10.19 -6.88 -0.04
C HIS A 136 10.38 -8.39 0.20
N ALA A 137 10.74 -8.79 1.42
CA ALA A 137 10.88 -10.19 1.80
C ALA A 137 9.56 -10.95 1.65
N VAL A 138 8.44 -10.37 2.10
CA VAL A 138 7.10 -10.95 1.91
C VAL A 138 6.77 -11.14 0.43
N LEU A 139 7.02 -10.14 -0.41
CA LEU A 139 6.78 -10.27 -1.85
C LEU A 139 7.62 -11.41 -2.44
N LYS A 140 8.92 -11.44 -2.17
CA LYS A 140 9.80 -12.52 -2.65
C LYS A 140 9.34 -13.91 -2.20
N LYS A 141 8.84 -14.04 -0.97
CA LYS A 141 8.39 -15.32 -0.38
C LYS A 141 7.08 -15.83 -0.99
N TYR A 142 6.15 -14.96 -1.37
CA TYR A 142 4.79 -15.34 -1.76
C TYR A 142 4.43 -15.09 -3.24
N LEU A 143 5.28 -14.43 -4.02
CA LEU A 143 5.08 -14.30 -5.47
C LEU A 143 5.26 -15.65 -6.17
N ASN A 144 4.38 -15.92 -7.14
CA ASN A 144 4.54 -17.08 -8.01
C ASN A 144 5.86 -17.00 -8.83
N PRO A 145 6.39 -18.13 -9.33
CA PRO A 145 7.54 -18.12 -10.22
C PRO A 145 7.35 -17.20 -11.45
N GLY A 146 8.45 -16.57 -11.87
CA GLY A 146 8.48 -15.69 -13.04
C GLY A 146 8.26 -14.20 -12.76
N PHE A 147 7.88 -13.81 -11.53
CA PHE A 147 7.91 -12.41 -11.13
C PHE A 147 9.32 -11.95 -10.77
N LYS A 148 9.66 -10.72 -11.16
CA LYS A 148 10.82 -9.98 -10.64
C LYS A 148 10.30 -8.81 -9.83
N CYS A 149 10.83 -8.57 -8.63
CA CYS A 149 10.32 -7.54 -7.75
C CYS A 149 11.44 -6.67 -7.20
N GLU A 150 11.26 -5.36 -7.27
CA GLU A 150 12.00 -4.37 -6.49
C GLU A 150 11.02 -3.63 -5.58
N THR A 151 11.50 -3.19 -4.41
CA THR A 151 10.68 -2.42 -3.47
C THR A 151 11.36 -1.11 -3.16
N ILE A 152 10.67 0.00 -3.44
CA ILE A 152 11.13 1.35 -3.17
C ILE A 152 10.39 1.95 -1.97
N GLY A 153 11.07 2.88 -1.30
CA GLY A 153 10.55 3.62 -0.18
C GLY A 153 10.07 5.01 -0.57
N ALA A 154 8.88 5.40 -0.15
CA ALA A 154 8.52 6.80 -0.12
C ALA A 154 9.51 7.61 0.75
N PRO A 155 9.72 8.92 0.46
CA PRO A 155 10.74 9.73 1.12
C PRO A 155 10.63 9.71 2.65
N LYS A 156 11.82 9.83 3.27
CA LYS A 156 12.22 9.73 4.69
C LYS A 156 11.07 9.72 5.69
N ALA A 157 10.98 8.65 6.48
CA ALA A 157 10.25 8.72 7.74
C ALA A 157 10.96 9.70 8.67
N ASP A 158 10.21 10.59 9.30
CA ASP A 158 10.71 11.46 10.36
C ASP A 158 11.21 10.56 11.51
N PRO A 159 12.53 10.52 11.80
CA PRO A 159 13.10 9.60 12.78
C PRO A 159 12.45 9.76 14.16
N ASP A 160 12.04 10.98 14.50
CA ASP A 160 11.42 11.29 15.79
C ASP A 160 9.95 10.83 15.86
N LYS A 161 9.36 10.48 14.72
CA LYS A 161 7.98 9.96 14.61
C LYS A 161 7.92 8.45 14.45
N VAL A 162 9.05 7.76 14.31
CA VAL A 162 9.09 6.29 14.23
C VAL A 162 9.62 5.72 15.53
N SER A 163 8.73 5.07 16.28
CA SER A 163 9.13 4.36 17.51
C SER A 163 10.15 3.26 17.21
N ILE A 164 11.20 3.15 18.05
CA ILE A 164 12.18 2.07 17.99
C ILE A 164 11.53 0.68 18.02
N ARG A 165 10.39 0.53 18.72
CA ARG A 165 9.61 -0.71 18.73
C ARG A 165 9.14 -1.10 17.33
N VAL A 166 8.71 -0.12 16.53
CA VAL A 166 8.26 -0.33 15.15
C VAL A 166 9.43 -0.71 14.25
N VAL A 167 10.61 -0.10 14.46
CA VAL A 167 11.82 -0.44 13.72
C VAL A 167 12.25 -1.88 14.01
N LEU A 168 12.36 -2.26 15.29
CA LEU A 168 12.75 -3.61 15.69
C LEU A 168 11.75 -4.67 15.21
N ASP A 169 10.44 -4.40 15.30
CA ASP A 169 9.40 -5.27 14.77
C ASP A 169 9.52 -5.43 13.24
N SER A 170 9.81 -4.35 12.51
CA SER A 170 10.04 -4.42 11.05
C SER A 170 11.26 -5.26 10.70
N ILE A 171 12.36 -5.14 11.45
CA ILE A 171 13.58 -5.94 11.27
C ILE A 171 13.29 -7.42 11.57
N ALA A 172 12.65 -7.72 12.70
CA ALA A 172 12.31 -9.09 13.08
C ALA A 172 11.43 -9.77 12.01
N LYS A 173 10.42 -9.05 11.50
CA LYS A 173 9.58 -9.53 10.41
C LYS A 173 10.33 -9.69 9.10
N ASN A 174 11.33 -8.85 8.82
CA ASN A 174 12.18 -9.01 7.65
C ASN A 174 12.97 -10.31 7.74
N ILE A 175 13.65 -10.55 8.87
CA ILE A 175 14.43 -11.78 9.12
C ILE A 175 13.54 -13.03 9.01
N ASP A 176 12.34 -13.03 9.60
CA ASP A 176 11.40 -14.16 9.56
C ASP A 176 10.87 -14.47 8.13
N ASN A 177 10.93 -13.50 7.22
CA ASN A 177 10.40 -13.64 5.87
C ASN A 177 11.46 -13.71 4.78
N ASP A 178 12.72 -13.40 5.09
CA ASP A 178 13.82 -13.47 4.14
C ASP A 178 14.62 -14.76 4.35
N PRO A 179 14.48 -15.75 3.44
CA PRO A 179 15.16 -17.03 3.58
C PRO A 179 16.69 -16.90 3.57
N ALA A 180 17.26 -15.81 3.05
CA ALA A 180 18.71 -15.60 3.02
C ALA A 180 19.33 -15.30 4.40
N PHE A 181 18.52 -14.93 5.40
CA PHE A 181 19.03 -14.69 6.77
C PHE A 181 19.12 -15.97 7.61
N LEU A 182 18.53 -17.08 7.15
CA LEU A 182 18.50 -18.36 7.85
C LEU A 182 19.42 -19.41 7.20
N SER A 183 20.06 -19.07 6.09
CA SER A 183 21.02 -19.89 5.31
C SER A 183 22.44 -19.40 5.48
#